data_AF-A0AAP3YJF9-F1
#
_entry.id   AF-A0AAP3YJF9-F1
#
_cell.length_a   1.000
_cell.length_b   1.000
_cell.length_c   1.000
_cell.angle_alpha   90.00
_cell.angle_beta   90.00
_cell.angle_gamma   90.00
#
_symmetry.space_group_name_H-M   'P 1'
#
loop_
_entity.id
_entity.type
_entity.pdbx_description
1 polymer ?
#
loop_
_entity_poly.entity_id
_entity_poly.type
_entity_poly.pdbx_seq_one_letter_code
_entity_poly.pdbx_strand_id
1 'polypeptide(L)' 'LINDAQELISNHLQKVMERKTTQWSEIKNEITDTLAPFLYEKTKRRPMILPIIMEV' A
#
# COMPACT_ATOMS: atom_id res chain seq x y z
N LEU A 1 14.52 -2.70 -0.73
CA LEU A 1 13.60 -1.90 -1.58
C LEU A 1 12.22 -2.55 -1.70
N ILE A 2 12.08 -3.69 -2.41
CA ILE A 2 10.76 -4.35 -2.53
C ILE A 2 10.33 -4.95 -1.19
N ASN A 3 11.23 -5.62 -0.48
CA ASN A 3 10.94 -6.16 0.85
C ASN A 3 10.52 -5.04 1.82
N ASP A 4 11.26 -3.93 1.86
CA ASP A 4 10.94 -2.77 2.71
C ASP A 4 9.56 -2.15 2.34
N ALA A 5 9.23 -2.13 1.05
CA ALA A 5 7.92 -1.66 0.58
C ALA A 5 6.79 -2.61 1.02
N GLN A 6 7.02 -3.92 0.98
CA GLN A 6 6.08 -4.94 1.47
C GLN A 6 5.89 -4.84 2.98
N GLU A 7 6.97 -4.64 3.74
CA GLU A 7 6.91 -4.47 5.19
C GLU A 7 6.15 -3.19 5.57
N LEU A 8 6.44 -2.08 4.88
CA LEU A 8 5.72 -0.82 5.04
C LEU A 8 4.21 -0.99 4.82
N ILE A 9 3.83 -1.63 3.71
CA ILE A 9 2.42 -1.88 3.36
C ILE A 9 1.77 -2.82 4.36
N SER A 10 2.44 -3.90 4.78
CA SER A 10 1.87 -4.88 5.72
C SER A 10 1.56 -4.22 7.06
N ASN A 11 2.49 -3.42 7.59
CA ASN A 11 2.32 -2.69 8.83
C ASN A 11 1.21 -1.63 8.75
N HIS A 12 1.06 -0.99 7.58
CA HIS A 12 0.02 0.01 7.36
C HIS A 12 -1.36 -0.64 7.24
N LEU A 13 -1.48 -1.71 6.46
CA LEU A 13 -2.72 -2.46 6.28
C LEU A 13 -3.23 -3.06 7.58
N GLN A 14 -2.34 -3.57 8.43
CA GLN A 14 -2.73 -4.07 9.76
C GLN A 14 -3.45 -2.98 10.59
N LYS A 15 -2.92 -1.75 10.59
CA LYS A 15 -3.56 -0.61 11.29
C LYS A 15 -4.89 -0.20 10.68
N VAL A 16 -5.02 -0.27 9.35
CA VAL A 16 -6.28 0.04 8.64
C VAL A 16 -7.35 -1.01 8.95
N MET A 17 -6.97 -2.29 8.98
CA MET A 17 -7.87 -3.39 9.32
C MET A 17 -8.35 -3.32 10.78
N GLU A 18 -7.48 -2.91 11.72
CA GLU A 18 -7.86 -2.68 13.12
C GLU A 18 -8.91 -1.57 13.28
N ARG A 19 -8.94 -0.58 12.38
CA ARG A 19 -9.93 0.51 12.37
C ARG A 19 -11.30 0.10 11.82
N LYS A 20 -11.51 -1.18 11.50
CA LYS A 20 -12.73 -1.75 10.88
C LYS A 20 -13.08 -1.17 9.52
N THR A 21 -12.14 -0.50 8.85
CA THR A 21 -12.30 -0.10 7.46
C THR A 21 -12.33 -1.36 6.60
N THR A 22 -13.52 -1.72 6.12
CA THR A 22 -13.79 -2.94 5.33
C THR A 22 -14.06 -2.64 3.86
N GLN A 23 -13.96 -1.37 3.45
CA GLN A 23 -14.12 -1.00 2.06
C GLN A 23 -12.84 -1.29 1.28
N TRP A 24 -12.92 -2.24 0.35
CA TRP A 24 -11.81 -2.61 -0.54
C TRP A 24 -11.26 -1.44 -1.36
N SER A 25 -12.10 -0.46 -1.68
CA SER A 25 -11.71 0.79 -2.35
C SER A 25 -10.75 1.62 -1.50
N GLU A 26 -11.05 1.79 -0.21
CA GLU A 26 -10.18 2.53 0.72
C GLU A 26 -8.83 1.83 0.89
N ILE A 27 -8.84 0.50 1.01
CA ILE A 27 -7.60 -0.30 1.12
C ILE A 27 -6.71 -0.11 -0.11
N LYS A 28 -7.28 -0.15 -1.33
CA LYS A 28 -6.52 0.06 -2.58
C LYS A 28 -5.94 1.47 -2.68
N ASN A 29 -6.68 2.47 -2.21
CA ASN A 29 -6.20 3.86 -2.20
C ASN A 29 -5.04 4.02 -1.22
N GLU A 30 -5.18 3.52 0.01
CA GLU A 30 -4.13 3.55 1.04
C GLU A 30 -2.83 2.89 0.58
N ILE A 31 -2.91 1.77 -0.15
CA ILE A 31 -1.74 1.10 -0.74
C ILE A 31 -1.00 2.05 -1.70
N THR A 32 -1.74 2.71 -2.57
CA THR A 32 -1.19 3.59 -3.61
C THR A 32 -0.59 4.86 -2.99
N ASP A 33 -1.31 5.47 -2.05
CA ASP A 33 -0.92 6.69 -1.36
C ASP A 33 0.31 6.48 -0.46
N THR A 34 0.49 5.28 0.06
CA THR A 34 1.67 4.92 0.86
C THR A 34 2.89 4.59 -0.02
N LEU A 35 2.71 3.81 -1.09
CA LEU A 35 3.83 3.38 -1.95
C LEU A 35 4.34 4.48 -2.88
N ALA A 36 3.48 5.33 -3.41
CA ALA A 36 3.87 6.38 -4.35
C ALA A 36 4.97 7.32 -3.80
N PRO A 37 4.82 7.93 -2.60
CA PRO A 37 5.86 8.77 -2.03
C PRO A 37 7.10 7.97 -1.63
N PHE A 38 6.95 6.76 -1.08
CA PHE A 38 8.07 5.90 -0.71
C PHE A 38 8.96 5.55 -1.91
N LEU A 39 8.36 5.13 -3.02
CA LEU A 39 9.08 4.79 -4.24
C LEU A 39 9.71 6.02 -4.87
N TYR A 40 9.03 7.17 -4.85
CA TYR A 40 9.58 8.41 -5.36
C TYR A 40 10.78 8.89 -4.55
N GLU A 41 10.71 8.81 -3.22
CA GLU A 41 11.80 9.23 -2.33
C GLU A 41 13.07 8.42 -2.59
N LYS A 42 12.93 7.08 -2.71
CA LYS A 42 14.03 6.14 -2.89
C LYS A 42 14.58 6.08 -4.31
N THR A 43 13.72 6.21 -5.33
CA THR A 43 14.11 5.95 -6.73
C THR A 43 14.09 7.17 -7.64
N LYS A 44 13.51 8.29 -7.17
CA LYS A 44 13.24 9.50 -7.97
C LYS A 44 12.39 9.24 -9.22
N ARG A 45 11.62 8.15 -9.23
CA ARG A 45 10.70 7.75 -10.31
C ARG A 45 9.29 7.58 -9.77
N ARG A 46 8.30 7.65 -10.67
CA ARG A 46 6.88 7.40 -10.37
C ARG A 46 6.41 6.15 -11.11
N PRO A 47 6.77 4.94 -10.62
CA PRO A 47 6.32 3.70 -11.23
C PRO A 47 4.80 3.55 -11.13
N MET A 48 4.20 2.83 -12.07
CA MET A 48 2.78 2.47 -12.02
C MET A 48 2.53 1.46 -10.89
N ILE A 49 1.53 1.72 -10.05
CA ILE A 49 1.11 0.86 -8.95
C ILE A 49 -0.27 0.30 -9.29
N LEU A 50 -0.39 -1.01 -9.39
CA LEU A 50 -1.67 -1.70 -9.67
C LEU A 50 -2.02 -2.64 -8.51
N PRO A 51 -2.88 -2.22 -7.57
CA PRO A 51 -3.27 -3.06 -6.45
C PRO A 51 -4.33 -4.10 -6.86
N ILE A 52 -4.09 -5.37 -6.53
CA ILE A 52 -5.02 -6.48 -6.73
C ILE A 52 -5.35 -7.08 -5.35
N ILE A 53 -6.63 -7.21 -5.04
CA ILE A 53 -7.13 -7.86 -3.82
C ILE A 53 -7.97 -9.05 -4.26
N MET A 54 -7.67 -10.23 -3.73
CA MET A 54 -8.43 -11.46 -3.95
C MET A 54 -9.02 -11.89 -2.62
N GLU A 55 -10.33 -12.14 -2.58
CA GLU A 55 -10.95 -12.84 -1.46
C GLU A 55 -10.66 -14.34 -1.60
N VAL A 56 -10.29 -15.01 -0.49
CA VAL A 56 -10.08 -16.46 -0.39
C VAL A 56 -11.18 -17.11 0.43
#